data_AF-A0A497L5K5-F1
#
_entry.id   AF-A0A497L5K5-F1
#
_cell.length_a   1.000
_cell.length_b   1.000
_cell.length_c   1.000
_cell.angle_alpha   90.00
_cell.angle_beta   90.00
_cell.angle_gamma   90.00
#
_symmetry.space_group_name_H-M   'P 1'
#
loop_
_entity.id
_entity.type
_entity.pdbx_description
1 polymer ?
#
loop_
_entity_poly.entity_id
_entity_poly.type
_entity_poly.pdbx_seq_one_letter_code
_entity_poly.pdbx_strand_id
1 'polypeptide(L)'
;MEVLKPVMDAVRAVLTRRKDTVWLAIRQRAKFEDWLKLELAHALEEAGLTDIRLECQYMGRKRADLAFHIEGGRCFVELSMCNTNWRVRGVESVTRPITKNVKHVLDDIKKLKEVREPDMGLALTLFFPVPTSWSVQDLLERIRNIKGGEELLKEPYILDTVEVGNGVGVAAFLFGPYQSGRAVARALGLRGMLKGVRIDEDEIAEARRSLWRR
;
A
#
# COMPACT_ATOMS: atom_id res chain seq x y z
N MET A 1 7.42 -10.63 -14.69
CA MET A 1 8.03 -9.53 -13.93
C MET A 1 7.21 -9.28 -12.68
N GLU A 2 7.85 -9.36 -11.51
CA GLU A 2 7.22 -9.19 -10.21
C GLU A 2 7.38 -7.72 -9.75
N VAL A 3 6.54 -6.83 -10.30
CA VAL A 3 6.63 -5.37 -10.04
C VAL A 3 6.19 -4.99 -8.62
N LEU A 4 5.37 -5.82 -7.98
CA LEU A 4 4.78 -5.51 -6.68
C LEU A 4 5.81 -5.48 -5.55
N LYS A 5 6.75 -6.43 -5.55
CA LYS A 5 7.72 -6.59 -4.47
C LYS A 5 8.67 -5.38 -4.35
N PRO A 6 9.34 -4.92 -5.42
CA PRO A 6 10.20 -3.73 -5.33
C PRO A 6 9.47 -2.48 -4.85
N VAL A 7 8.21 -2.30 -5.27
CA VAL A 7 7.39 -1.16 -4.83
C VAL A 7 7.06 -1.28 -3.34
N MET A 8 6.65 -2.45 -2.86
CA MET A 8 6.34 -2.64 -1.44
C MET A 8 7.59 -2.51 -0.56
N ASP A 9 8.74 -3.06 -1.00
CA ASP A 9 10.02 -2.93 -0.31
C ASP A 9 10.42 -1.45 -0.17
N ALA A 10 10.25 -0.66 -1.24
CA ALA A 10 10.51 0.78 -1.21
C ALA A 10 9.57 1.53 -0.24
N VAL A 11 8.27 1.18 -0.23
CA VAL A 11 7.31 1.75 0.73
C VAL A 11 7.71 1.44 2.16
N ARG A 12 8.01 0.18 2.47
CA ARG A 12 8.48 -0.24 3.80
C ARG A 12 9.74 0.52 4.20
N ALA A 13 10.72 0.61 3.30
CA ALA A 13 11.98 1.30 3.56
C ALA A 13 11.75 2.78 3.90
N VAL A 14 10.92 3.49 3.13
CA VAL A 14 10.58 4.90 3.38
C VAL A 14 9.88 5.05 4.74
N LEU A 15 8.83 4.26 5.00
CA LEU A 15 8.07 4.35 6.25
C LEU A 15 8.94 4.05 7.48
N THR A 16 9.86 3.08 7.37
CA THR A 16 10.77 2.68 8.45
C THR A 16 11.84 3.74 8.69
N ARG A 17 12.52 4.20 7.63
CA ARG A 17 13.59 5.21 7.69
C ARG A 17 13.10 6.56 8.20
N ARG A 18 11.84 6.88 7.93
CA ARG A 18 11.20 8.17 8.26
C ARG A 18 10.16 8.05 9.37
N LYS A 19 10.22 7.00 10.19
CA LYS A 19 9.18 6.68 11.18
C LYS A 19 8.80 7.85 12.08
N ASP A 20 9.76 8.66 12.52
CA ASP A 20 9.49 9.79 13.43
C ASP A 20 8.71 10.92 12.71
N THR A 21 9.06 11.20 11.45
CA THR A 21 8.33 12.14 10.59
C THR A 21 6.93 11.64 10.27
N VAL A 22 6.79 10.35 9.96
CA VAL A 22 5.49 9.71 9.69
C VAL A 22 4.63 9.70 10.95
N TRP A 23 5.22 9.41 12.11
CA TRP A 23 4.54 9.46 13.41
C TRP A 23 4.01 10.85 13.74
N LEU A 24 4.78 11.90 13.45
CA LEU A 24 4.33 13.29 13.61
C LEU A 24 3.04 13.56 12.81
N ALA A 25 2.95 13.08 11.58
CA ALA A 25 1.76 13.23 10.75
C ALA A 25 0.60 12.37 11.27
N ILE A 26 0.86 11.10 11.61
CA ILE A 26 -0.17 10.13 12.01
C ILE A 26 -0.82 10.52 13.34
N ARG A 27 -0.05 10.96 14.33
CA ARG A 27 -0.61 11.36 15.63
C ARG A 27 -1.58 12.56 15.53
N GLN A 28 -1.40 13.39 14.51
CA GLN A 28 -2.25 14.53 14.15
C GLN A 28 -3.22 14.22 13.01
N ARG A 29 -3.27 12.96 12.54
CA ARG A 29 -4.14 12.54 11.43
C ARG A 29 -3.94 13.37 10.15
N ALA A 30 -2.75 13.91 9.96
CA ALA A 30 -2.40 14.62 8.74
C ALA A 30 -2.11 13.61 7.62
N LYS A 31 -2.62 13.89 6.42
CA LYS A 31 -2.17 13.17 5.22
C LYS A 31 -0.79 13.69 4.83
N PHE A 32 0.03 12.80 4.28
CA PHE A 32 1.41 13.05 3.88
C PHE A 32 1.67 12.55 2.44
N GLU A 33 0.64 12.57 1.60
CA GLU A 33 0.62 11.94 0.26
C GLU A 33 1.68 12.53 -0.67
N ASP A 34 1.76 13.86 -0.77
CA ASP A 34 2.77 14.54 -1.58
C ASP A 34 4.19 14.30 -1.09
N TRP A 35 4.39 14.24 0.23
CA TRP A 35 5.70 13.92 0.80
C TRP A 35 6.10 12.46 0.50
N LEU A 36 5.17 11.52 0.69
CA LEU A 36 5.41 10.10 0.41
C LEU A 36 5.70 9.88 -1.06
N LYS A 37 5.00 10.57 -1.96
CA LYS A 37 5.23 10.54 -3.40
C LYS A 37 6.68 10.85 -3.75
N LEU A 38 7.26 11.90 -3.15
CA LEU A 38 8.65 12.29 -3.37
C LEU A 38 9.64 11.26 -2.79
N GLU A 39 9.43 10.82 -1.55
CA GLU A 39 10.32 9.84 -0.91
C GLU A 39 10.26 8.47 -1.60
N LEU A 40 9.07 8.06 -2.06
CA LEU A 40 8.88 6.82 -2.81
C LEU A 40 9.54 6.90 -4.19
N ALA A 41 9.41 8.03 -4.90
CA ALA A 41 10.10 8.23 -6.18
C ALA A 41 11.61 8.06 -6.04
N HIS A 42 12.19 8.68 -5.02
CA HIS A 42 13.61 8.55 -4.73
C HIS A 42 13.99 7.11 -4.35
N ALA A 43 13.22 6.45 -3.48
CA ALA A 43 13.49 5.07 -3.07
C ALA A 43 13.39 4.07 -4.24
N LEU A 44 12.47 4.28 -5.19
CA LEU A 44 12.35 3.46 -6.39
C LEU A 44 13.54 3.67 -7.34
N GLU A 45 14.02 4.91 -7.47
CA GLU A 45 15.25 5.22 -8.22
C GLU A 45 16.49 4.55 -7.59
N GLU A 46 16.64 4.64 -6.25
CA GLU A 46 17.70 3.94 -5.50
C GLU A 46 17.63 2.42 -5.67
N ALA A 47 16.42 1.86 -5.81
CA ALA A 47 16.19 0.44 -6.08
C ALA A 47 16.46 0.03 -7.54
N GLY A 48 16.90 0.95 -8.40
CA GLY A 48 17.30 0.69 -9.78
C GLY A 48 16.17 0.75 -10.81
N LEU A 49 14.97 1.23 -10.42
CA LEU A 49 13.91 1.51 -11.38
C LEU A 49 14.25 2.79 -12.17
N THR A 50 13.88 2.81 -13.45
CA THR A 50 14.31 3.86 -14.38
C THR A 50 13.14 4.71 -14.88
N ASP A 51 13.46 5.91 -15.38
CA ASP A 51 12.49 6.88 -15.92
C ASP A 51 11.34 7.17 -14.94
N ILE A 52 11.69 7.42 -13.67
CA ILE A 52 10.75 7.82 -12.63
C ILE A 52 10.14 9.18 -13.00
N ARG A 53 8.82 9.26 -13.05
CA ARG A 53 8.04 10.47 -13.35
C ARG A 53 7.03 10.72 -12.26
N LEU A 54 7.01 11.95 -11.77
CA LEU A 54 5.95 12.45 -10.90
C LEU A 54 4.83 13.05 -11.75
N GLU A 55 3.59 12.89 -11.31
CA GLU A 55 2.41 13.51 -11.95
C GLU A 55 2.36 13.18 -13.45
N CYS A 56 2.61 11.92 -13.80
CA CYS A 56 2.76 11.47 -15.18
C CYS A 56 1.40 11.39 -15.87
N GLN A 57 1.25 12.09 -16.98
CA GLN A 57 0.04 12.02 -17.79
C GLN A 57 -0.07 10.64 -18.49
N TYR A 58 -1.27 10.07 -18.49
CA TYR A 58 -1.61 8.85 -19.22
C TYR A 58 -3.02 8.95 -19.80
N MET A 59 -3.28 8.21 -20.89
CA MET A 59 -4.58 8.22 -21.58
C MET A 59 -5.13 9.63 -21.88
N GLY A 60 -4.24 10.56 -22.26
CA GLY A 60 -4.56 11.91 -22.74
C GLY A 60 -5.04 12.92 -21.70
N ARG A 61 -5.69 12.53 -20.59
CA ARG A 61 -6.16 13.48 -19.55
C ARG A 61 -6.00 13.00 -18.11
N LYS A 62 -5.65 11.73 -17.90
CA LYS A 62 -5.42 11.19 -16.57
C LYS A 62 -3.98 11.47 -16.16
N ARG A 63 -3.73 11.49 -14.86
CA ARG A 63 -2.42 11.77 -14.29
C ARG A 63 -2.21 10.86 -13.10
N ALA A 64 -1.14 10.09 -13.13
CA ALA A 64 -0.75 9.21 -12.04
C ALA A 64 0.20 9.97 -11.12
N ASP A 65 0.11 9.74 -9.81
CA ASP A 65 1.03 10.31 -8.84
C ASP A 65 2.49 10.00 -9.19
N LEU A 66 2.74 8.75 -9.57
CA LEU A 66 4.06 8.26 -9.91
C LEU A 66 4.00 7.31 -11.10
N ALA A 67 5.04 7.31 -11.92
CA ALA A 67 5.22 6.32 -12.97
C ALA A 67 6.69 5.96 -13.14
N PHE A 68 6.95 4.75 -13.64
CA PHE A 68 8.31 4.27 -13.91
C PHE A 68 8.33 3.26 -15.07
N HIS A 69 9.47 3.13 -15.72
CA HIS A 69 9.64 2.17 -16.80
C HIS A 69 9.67 0.73 -16.29
N ILE A 70 9.03 -0.16 -17.03
CA ILE A 70 9.04 -1.59 -16.83
C ILE A 70 9.29 -2.29 -18.17
N GLU A 71 9.64 -3.57 -18.17
CA GLU A 71 9.83 -4.31 -19.41
C GLU A 71 8.58 -4.22 -20.31
N GLY A 72 8.77 -3.64 -21.50
CA GLY A 72 7.73 -3.48 -22.51
C GLY A 72 6.84 -2.23 -22.37
N GLY A 73 6.86 -1.51 -21.25
CA GLY A 73 5.95 -0.38 -21.05
C GLY A 73 6.25 0.49 -19.82
N ARG A 74 5.20 1.07 -19.25
CA ARG A 74 5.25 1.90 -18.05
C ARG A 74 4.31 1.37 -16.98
N CYS A 75 4.73 1.47 -15.72
CA CYS A 75 3.85 1.27 -14.58
C CYS A 75 3.39 2.63 -14.06
N PHE A 76 2.08 2.82 -13.92
CA PHE A 76 1.45 3.97 -13.30
C PHE A 76 0.99 3.61 -11.89
N VAL A 77 1.32 4.44 -10.90
CA VAL A 77 0.98 4.25 -9.49
C VAL A 77 0.09 5.42 -9.04
N GLU A 78 -1.10 5.10 -8.54
CA GLU A 78 -1.95 6.05 -7.83
C GLU A 78 -1.75 5.86 -6.32
N LEU A 79 -1.52 6.96 -5.61
CA LEU A 79 -1.38 6.97 -4.15
C LEU A 79 -2.73 7.32 -3.53
N SER A 80 -3.05 6.69 -2.41
CA SER A 80 -4.25 7.03 -1.65
C SER A 80 -4.01 6.88 -0.15
N MET A 81 -4.50 7.85 0.61
CA MET A 81 -4.45 7.81 2.08
C MET A 81 -5.83 7.68 2.72
N CYS A 82 -6.00 6.59 3.47
CA CYS A 82 -7.14 6.28 4.32
C CYS A 82 -6.80 6.60 5.78
N ASN A 83 -7.04 7.86 6.16
CA ASN A 83 -6.98 8.29 7.55
C ASN A 83 -8.20 7.70 8.31
N THR A 84 -7.98 6.60 9.02
CA THR A 84 -9.00 5.77 9.68
C THR A 84 -9.74 6.56 10.75
N ASN A 85 -10.89 6.12 11.24
CA ASN A 85 -11.51 6.70 12.44
C ASN A 85 -11.30 5.81 13.68
N TRP A 86 -10.33 4.90 13.61
CA TRP A 86 -10.05 3.97 14.69
C TRP A 86 -9.38 4.70 15.85
N ARG A 87 -9.85 4.41 17.07
CA ARG A 87 -9.31 5.02 18.29
C ARG A 87 -8.01 4.32 18.67
N VAL A 88 -6.95 5.10 18.77
CA VAL A 88 -5.60 4.63 19.12
C VAL A 88 -5.01 5.59 20.13
N ARG A 89 -4.37 5.07 21.19
CA ARG A 89 -3.77 5.90 22.24
C ARG A 89 -2.67 6.78 21.65
N GLY A 90 -2.63 8.06 22.04
CA GLY A 90 -1.60 9.01 21.57
C GLY A 90 -1.83 9.57 20.17
N VAL A 91 -2.96 9.23 19.53
CA VAL A 91 -3.41 9.82 18.26
C VAL A 91 -4.70 10.61 18.51
N GLU A 92 -4.87 11.73 17.81
CA GLU A 92 -6.10 12.51 17.87
C GLU A 92 -7.34 11.63 17.62
N SER A 93 -8.43 11.91 18.33
CA SER A 93 -9.68 11.16 18.17
C SER A 93 -10.57 11.83 17.13
N VAL A 94 -11.05 11.07 16.15
CA VAL A 94 -12.01 11.53 15.14
C VAL A 94 -13.15 10.55 15.02
N THR A 95 -14.33 11.04 14.68
CA THR A 95 -15.55 10.21 14.49
C THR A 95 -15.95 10.11 13.03
N ARG A 96 -15.42 10.97 12.16
CA ARG A 96 -15.77 11.05 10.74
C ARG A 96 -15.56 9.69 10.05
N PRO A 97 -16.59 9.10 9.42
CA PRO A 97 -16.44 7.84 8.69
C PRO A 97 -15.46 7.95 7.51
N ILE A 98 -14.76 6.85 7.23
CA ILE A 98 -13.76 6.79 6.15
C ILE A 98 -14.28 6.24 4.83
N THR A 99 -15.61 6.13 4.70
CA THR A 99 -16.30 5.69 3.49
C THR A 99 -15.88 6.46 2.24
N LYS A 100 -15.63 7.78 2.37
CA LYS A 100 -15.17 8.60 1.24
C LYS A 100 -13.74 8.23 0.80
N ASN A 101 -12.86 7.85 1.73
CA ASN A 101 -11.52 7.38 1.40
C ASN A 101 -11.57 6.06 0.65
N VAL A 102 -12.34 5.08 1.17
CA VAL A 102 -12.50 3.78 0.51
C VAL A 102 -13.12 3.93 -0.88
N LYS A 103 -14.14 4.79 -1.02
CA LYS A 103 -14.71 5.09 -2.34
C LYS A 103 -13.67 5.66 -3.31
N HIS A 104 -12.83 6.59 -2.86
CA HIS A 104 -11.77 7.17 -3.68
C HIS A 104 -10.80 6.10 -4.21
N VAL A 105 -10.38 5.17 -3.35
CA VAL A 105 -9.50 4.05 -3.74
C VAL A 105 -10.16 3.19 -4.82
N LEU A 106 -11.45 2.85 -4.65
CA LEU A 106 -12.19 2.09 -5.66
C LEU A 106 -12.30 2.84 -7.00
N ASP A 107 -12.54 4.15 -6.96
CA ASP A 107 -12.59 5.01 -8.14
C ASP A 107 -11.21 5.04 -8.85
N ASP A 108 -10.11 5.07 -8.10
CA ASP A 108 -8.74 5.02 -8.66
C ASP A 108 -8.42 3.65 -9.27
N ILE A 109 -8.76 2.56 -8.59
CA ILE A 109 -8.63 1.20 -9.13
C ILE A 109 -9.41 1.07 -10.45
N LYS A 110 -10.62 1.62 -10.51
CA LYS A 110 -11.42 1.61 -11.74
C LYS A 110 -10.70 2.35 -12.88
N LYS A 111 -10.10 3.52 -12.60
CA LYS A 111 -9.33 4.27 -13.60
C LYS A 111 -8.10 3.49 -14.09
N LEU A 112 -7.38 2.85 -13.18
CA LEU A 112 -6.17 2.07 -13.46
C LEU A 112 -6.45 0.81 -14.28
N LYS A 113 -7.63 0.19 -14.10
CA LYS A 113 -8.08 -0.91 -14.97
C LYS A 113 -8.20 -0.51 -16.44
N GLU A 114 -8.35 0.78 -16.76
CA GLU A 114 -8.41 1.25 -18.14
C GLU A 114 -7.04 1.43 -18.81
N VAL A 115 -5.94 1.33 -18.05
CA VAL A 115 -4.58 1.34 -18.61
C VAL A 115 -4.44 0.17 -19.58
N ARG A 116 -3.94 0.45 -20.80
CA ARG A 116 -3.84 -0.53 -21.88
C ARG A 116 -2.44 -1.11 -21.98
N GLU A 117 -2.34 -2.34 -22.48
CA GLU A 117 -1.06 -2.92 -22.88
C GLU A 117 -0.27 -1.97 -23.81
N PRO A 118 1.06 -1.86 -23.63
CA PRO A 118 1.89 -2.66 -22.72
C PRO A 118 2.00 -2.12 -21.28
N ASP A 119 1.38 -0.98 -20.98
CA ASP A 119 1.44 -0.34 -19.68
C ASP A 119 0.58 -1.04 -18.62
N MET A 120 0.85 -0.79 -17.34
CA MET A 120 0.05 -1.32 -16.23
C MET A 120 -0.18 -0.29 -15.11
N GLY A 121 -1.20 -0.52 -14.29
CA GLY A 121 -1.59 0.31 -13.16
C GLY A 121 -1.43 -0.39 -11.82
N LEU A 122 -1.06 0.37 -10.78
CA LEU A 122 -1.02 -0.04 -9.38
C LEU A 122 -1.69 1.01 -8.50
N ALA A 123 -2.46 0.58 -7.50
CA ALA A 123 -2.97 1.49 -6.48
C ALA A 123 -2.29 1.18 -5.14
N LEU A 124 -1.53 2.14 -4.63
CA LEU A 124 -0.90 2.07 -3.31
C LEU A 124 -1.76 2.85 -2.31
N THR A 125 -2.39 2.12 -1.39
CA THR A 125 -3.26 2.70 -0.36
C THR A 125 -2.68 2.50 1.03
N LEU A 126 -2.55 3.59 1.78
CA LEU A 126 -2.15 3.54 3.18
C LEU A 126 -3.35 3.73 4.10
N PHE A 127 -3.59 2.77 5.00
CA PHE A 127 -4.49 2.93 6.14
C PHE A 127 -3.69 3.31 7.37
N PHE A 128 -4.08 4.39 8.05
CA PHE A 128 -3.46 4.84 9.30
C PHE A 128 -4.42 5.73 10.11
N PRO A 129 -4.27 5.82 11.43
CA PRO A 129 -3.48 4.94 12.28
C PRO A 129 -4.05 3.51 12.30
N VAL A 130 -3.19 2.53 12.52
CA VAL A 130 -3.55 1.12 12.78
C VAL A 130 -2.90 0.69 14.09
N PRO A 131 -3.63 0.16 15.08
CA PRO A 131 -3.00 -0.44 16.26
C PRO A 131 -2.10 -1.62 15.87
N THR A 132 -0.86 -1.65 16.35
CA THR A 132 0.06 -2.77 16.06
C THR A 132 -0.32 -4.06 16.78
N SER A 133 -1.18 -3.95 17.81
CA SER A 133 -1.77 -5.10 18.49
C SER A 133 -2.83 -5.83 17.66
N TRP A 134 -3.26 -5.28 16.53
CA TRP A 134 -4.22 -5.95 15.64
C TRP A 134 -3.51 -6.98 14.77
N SER A 135 -4.12 -8.16 14.65
CA SER A 135 -3.73 -9.11 13.61
C SER A 135 -4.11 -8.57 12.23
N VAL A 136 -3.55 -9.17 11.18
CA VAL A 136 -3.98 -8.89 9.80
C VAL A 136 -5.47 -9.18 9.63
N GLN A 137 -5.98 -10.23 10.26
CA GLN A 137 -7.39 -10.60 10.18
C GLN A 137 -8.29 -9.54 10.83
N ASP A 138 -7.89 -8.98 11.97
CA ASP A 138 -8.61 -7.87 12.62
C ASP A 138 -8.65 -6.65 11.69
N LEU A 139 -7.51 -6.28 11.11
CA LEU A 139 -7.43 -5.17 10.16
C LEU A 139 -8.38 -5.38 8.97
N LEU A 140 -8.34 -6.56 8.35
CA LEU A 140 -9.19 -6.89 7.21
C LEU A 140 -10.68 -6.88 7.57
N GLU A 141 -11.05 -7.37 8.75
CA GLU A 141 -12.43 -7.32 9.25
C GLU A 141 -12.88 -5.86 9.47
N ARG A 142 -12.01 -5.01 10.02
CA ARG A 142 -12.30 -3.57 10.19
C ARG A 142 -12.48 -2.87 8.85
N ILE A 143 -11.67 -3.22 7.85
CA ILE A 143 -11.82 -2.72 6.49
C ILE A 143 -13.12 -3.21 5.87
N ARG A 144 -13.45 -4.50 5.98
CA ARG A 144 -14.68 -5.11 5.45
C ARG A 144 -15.94 -4.41 5.96
N ASN A 145 -15.94 -3.98 7.22
CA ASN A 145 -17.06 -3.28 7.85
C ASN A 145 -17.23 -1.82 7.41
N ILE A 146 -16.31 -1.26 6.61
CA ILE A 146 -16.49 0.06 6.00
C ILE A 146 -17.30 -0.12 4.72
N LYS A 147 -18.23 0.81 4.44
CA LYS A 147 -18.98 0.79 3.18
C LYS A 147 -18.03 0.84 1.97
N GLY A 148 -18.10 -0.18 1.11
CA GLY A 148 -17.19 -0.40 -0.02
C GLY A 148 -15.95 -1.24 0.33
N GLY A 149 -15.72 -1.56 1.59
CA GLY A 149 -14.56 -2.32 2.05
C GLY A 149 -14.57 -3.77 1.59
N GLU A 150 -15.73 -4.44 1.57
CA GLU A 150 -15.83 -5.79 1.00
C GLU A 150 -15.51 -5.81 -0.51
N GLU A 151 -15.97 -4.79 -1.25
CA GLU A 151 -15.64 -4.63 -2.67
C GLU A 151 -14.14 -4.38 -2.86
N LEU A 152 -13.55 -3.50 -2.06
CA LEU A 152 -12.12 -3.23 -2.09
C LEU A 152 -11.29 -4.49 -1.83
N LEU A 153 -11.68 -5.30 -0.85
CA LEU A 153 -10.97 -6.53 -0.49
C LEU A 153 -11.17 -7.69 -1.49
N LYS A 154 -12.03 -7.54 -2.51
CA LYS A 154 -12.13 -8.48 -3.64
C LYS A 154 -11.06 -8.22 -4.70
N GLU A 155 -10.48 -7.03 -4.72
CA GLU A 155 -9.34 -6.72 -5.58
C GLU A 155 -8.09 -7.50 -5.14
N PRO A 156 -7.20 -7.90 -6.07
CA PRO A 156 -5.95 -8.51 -5.69
C PRO A 156 -5.02 -7.48 -5.05
N TYR A 157 -4.40 -7.85 -3.93
CA TYR A 157 -3.45 -7.00 -3.23
C TYR A 157 -2.33 -7.83 -2.59
N ILE A 158 -1.21 -7.14 -2.36
CA ILE A 158 -0.27 -7.50 -1.28
C ILE A 158 -0.40 -6.47 -0.16
N LEU A 159 -0.14 -6.90 1.07
CA LEU A 159 -0.31 -6.11 2.28
C LEU A 159 0.99 -6.14 3.09
N ASP A 160 1.36 -4.98 3.60
CA ASP A 160 2.40 -4.83 4.59
C ASP A 160 1.98 -3.91 5.74
N THR A 161 2.53 -4.13 6.94
CA THR A 161 2.29 -3.30 8.12
C THR A 161 3.60 -2.83 8.73
N VAL A 162 3.73 -1.53 8.94
CA VAL A 162 4.93 -0.91 9.52
C VAL A 162 4.56 -0.17 10.79
N GLU A 163 5.18 -0.50 11.93
CA GLU A 163 5.08 0.30 13.14
C GLU A 163 5.84 1.62 12.98
N VAL A 164 5.19 2.73 13.31
CA VAL A 164 5.76 4.08 13.21
C VAL A 164 5.98 4.74 14.57
N GLY A 165 5.30 4.27 15.62
CA GLY A 165 5.56 4.71 16.99
C GLY A 165 4.44 4.39 17.97
N ASN A 166 4.83 4.10 19.23
CA ASN A 166 3.94 3.92 20.37
C ASN A 166 2.82 2.87 20.15
N GLY A 167 3.12 1.75 19.49
CA GLY A 167 2.12 0.73 19.18
C GLY A 167 1.13 1.16 18.08
N VAL A 168 1.49 2.14 17.27
CA VAL A 168 0.73 2.63 16.11
C VAL A 168 1.53 2.38 14.84
N GLY A 169 0.86 1.87 13.82
CA GLY A 169 1.43 1.59 12.52
C GLY A 169 0.61 2.11 11.35
N VAL A 170 1.13 1.80 10.17
CA VAL A 170 0.54 2.03 8.85
C VAL A 170 0.34 0.67 8.20
N ALA A 171 -0.82 0.44 7.60
CA ALA A 171 -1.04 -0.70 6.72
C ALA A 171 -1.00 -0.24 5.27
N ALA A 172 -0.02 -0.74 4.51
CA ALA A 172 0.17 -0.47 3.09
C ALA A 172 -0.42 -1.60 2.26
N PHE A 173 -1.44 -1.28 1.45
CA PHE A 173 -1.99 -2.17 0.45
C PHE A 173 -1.47 -1.75 -0.92
N LEU A 174 -0.93 -2.70 -1.68
CA LEU A 174 -0.62 -2.50 -3.09
C LEU A 174 -1.55 -3.37 -3.92
N PHE A 175 -2.56 -2.74 -4.53
CA PHE A 175 -3.58 -3.39 -5.35
C PHE A 175 -3.15 -3.50 -6.82
N GLY A 176 -3.55 -4.60 -7.49
CA GLY A 176 -3.24 -4.89 -8.89
C GLY A 176 -2.15 -5.97 -9.06
N PRO A 177 -1.35 -5.94 -10.14
CA PRO A 177 -1.36 -4.94 -11.23
C PRO A 177 -2.59 -5.04 -12.13
N TYR A 178 -2.98 -3.90 -12.71
CA TYR A 178 -4.13 -3.75 -13.60
C TYR A 178 -3.70 -3.43 -15.03
N GLN A 179 -4.36 -4.04 -16.00
CA GLN A 179 -4.09 -3.84 -17.41
C GLN A 179 -5.28 -4.32 -18.25
N SER A 180 -5.65 -3.56 -19.29
CA SER A 180 -6.65 -3.91 -20.29
C SER A 180 -7.99 -4.41 -19.69
N GLY A 181 -8.49 -3.72 -18.68
CA GLY A 181 -9.77 -3.98 -18.02
C GLY A 181 -9.75 -5.03 -16.91
N ARG A 182 -8.59 -5.64 -16.61
CA ARG A 182 -8.47 -6.76 -15.66
C ARG A 182 -7.23 -6.67 -14.78
N ALA A 183 -7.22 -7.42 -13.69
CA ALA A 183 -5.99 -7.68 -12.96
C ALA A 183 -5.13 -8.72 -13.69
N VAL A 184 -3.81 -8.54 -13.67
CA VAL A 184 -2.86 -9.41 -14.39
C VAL A 184 -2.29 -10.46 -13.44
N ALA A 185 -2.88 -11.66 -13.48
CA ALA A 185 -2.50 -12.78 -12.61
C ALA A 185 -1.05 -13.29 -12.81
N ARG A 186 -0.45 -13.08 -14.00
CA ARG A 186 0.92 -13.55 -14.28
C ARG A 186 2.02 -12.74 -13.57
N ALA A 187 1.74 -11.49 -13.21
CA ALA A 187 2.67 -10.65 -12.45
C ALA A 187 2.66 -10.95 -10.94
N LEU A 188 1.69 -11.75 -10.49
CA LEU A 188 1.58 -12.14 -9.09
C LEU A 188 2.48 -13.33 -8.73
N GLY A 189 2.94 -14.17 -9.67
CA GLY A 189 3.71 -15.39 -9.30
C GLY A 189 2.98 -16.34 -8.34
N LEU A 190 1.68 -16.12 -8.09
CA LEU A 190 0.90 -16.74 -7.02
C LEU A 190 0.30 -18.08 -7.46
N ARG A 191 1.13 -19.10 -7.70
CA ARG A 191 0.71 -20.48 -7.39
C ARG A 191 0.95 -20.69 -5.89
N GLY A 192 0.03 -20.23 -5.04
CA GLY A 192 -0.05 -20.71 -3.65
C GLY A 192 -0.18 -19.70 -2.50
N MET A 193 -0.16 -18.39 -2.73
CA MET A 193 -0.12 -17.38 -1.62
C MET A 193 -1.37 -16.50 -1.50
N LEU A 194 -2.54 -17.00 -1.93
CA LEU A 194 -3.82 -16.38 -1.63
C LEU A 194 -4.32 -16.83 -0.26
N LYS A 195 -3.75 -16.24 0.80
CA LYS A 195 -4.35 -15.97 2.11
C LYS A 195 -3.29 -15.34 3.01
N GLY A 196 -3.49 -14.06 3.36
CA GLY A 196 -2.74 -13.26 4.36
C GLY A 196 -1.59 -13.94 5.10
N VAL A 197 -0.40 -13.97 4.50
CA VAL A 197 0.85 -14.33 5.17
C VAL A 197 1.69 -13.06 5.32
N ARG A 198 1.99 -12.72 6.58
CA ARG A 198 3.07 -11.80 6.98
C ARG A 198 4.41 -12.37 6.49
N ILE A 199 5.27 -11.52 5.92
CA ILE A 199 6.71 -11.69 6.11
C ILE A 199 7.05 -10.78 7.29
N ASP A 200 7.04 -11.37 8.48
CA ASP A 200 7.69 -10.81 9.65
C ASP A 200 8.93 -11.68 9.89
N GLU A 201 10.09 -11.20 9.47
CA GLU A 201 11.36 -11.94 9.64
C GLU A 201 11.70 -12.15 11.11
N ASP A 202 11.13 -11.35 12.02
CA ASP A 202 11.37 -11.43 13.46
C ASP A 202 10.60 -12.58 14.13
N GLU A 203 9.35 -12.86 13.72
CA GLU A 203 8.59 -14.04 14.20
C GLU A 203 9.25 -15.35 13.74
N ILE A 204 9.84 -15.40 12.54
CA ILE A 204 10.59 -16.56 12.04
C ILE A 204 11.88 -16.76 12.85
N ALA A 205 12.57 -15.67 13.20
CA ALA A 205 13.79 -15.73 14.00
C ALA A 205 13.51 -16.16 15.46
N GLU A 206 12.34 -15.82 16.01
CA GLU A 206 11.92 -16.22 17.35
C GLU A 206 11.43 -17.68 17.38
N ALA A 207 10.66 -18.11 16.37
CA ALA A 207 10.25 -19.50 16.21
C ALA A 207 11.44 -20.45 15.95
N ARG A 208 12.45 -20.01 15.19
CA ARG A 208 13.70 -20.78 14.99
C ARG A 208 14.51 -20.89 16.27
N ARG A 209 14.53 -19.85 17.11
CA ARG A 209 15.22 -19.87 18.42
C ARG A 209 14.54 -20.76 19.44
N SER A 210 13.21 -20.90 19.40
CA SER A 210 12.47 -21.78 20.31
C SER A 210 12.55 -23.27 19.93
N LEU A 211 12.66 -23.58 18.63
CA LEU A 211 12.82 -24.94 18.12
C LEU A 211 14.20 -25.56 18.41
N TRP A 212 15.22 -24.75 18.68
CA TRP A 212 16.60 -25.19 18.98
C TRP A 212 16.92 -25.20 20.49
N ARG A 213 15.91 -24.97 21.34
CA ARG A 213 16.03 -25.05 22.81
C ARG A 213 15.30 -26.26 23.41
N ARG A 214 15.10 -27.33 22.64
CA ARG A 214 14.69 -28.64 23.15
C ARG A 214 15.69 -29.69 22.74
#